data_AF-A0A4R8GJK2-F1
#
_entry.id   AF-A0A4R8GJK2-F1
#
_cell.length_a   1.000
_cell.length_b   1.000
_cell.length_c   1.000
_cell.angle_alpha   90.00
_cell.angle_beta   90.00
_cell.angle_gamma   90.00
#
_symmetry.space_group_name_H-M   'P 1'
#
loop_
_entity.id
_entity.type
_entity.pdbx_description
1 polymer ?
#
loop_
_entity_poly.entity_id
_entity_poly.type
_entity_poly.pdbx_seq_one_letter_code
_entity_poly.pdbx_strand_id
1 'polypeptide(L)'
;MLLLTLVITGCKSDLGMLTVHTIDIQDNLLRGLATVELNREGKSITKEGNIVDFKDLPVGEYELTVSLAGYDTAKRNIILTSGDNLVKIKLGFSVVKDKSKIKQAQQKLKALEYDLVIDGILGEETRQVIKQFRQDYNVNSGYDLEKGIDAFTYNRIMNQLTKSEINEISSVAYSQAKEVIISRLKSPSTADFPWFDYNFFIIDKNKYKIVSYVDAQNSFGAEIRTHFSVIFEVEEKIEENKRIWKVISVDTW
;
A
#
# COMPACT_ATOMS: atom_id res chain seq x y z
N MET A 1 44.02 30.44 48.41
CA MET A 1 43.44 29.89 47.16
C MET A 1 42.59 28.69 47.57
N LEU A 2 41.29 28.90 47.79
CA LEU A 2 40.36 27.85 48.21
C LEU A 2 39.85 27.15 46.95
N LEU A 3 40.17 25.86 46.78
CA LEU A 3 39.67 25.05 45.68
C LEU A 3 38.29 24.52 46.08
N LEU A 4 37.22 25.14 45.57
CA LEU A 4 35.85 24.68 45.76
C LEU A 4 35.62 23.47 44.84
N THR A 5 35.68 22.26 45.39
CA THR A 5 35.36 21.04 44.65
C THR A 5 33.84 20.93 44.52
N LEU A 6 33.32 21.34 43.37
CA LEU A 6 31.91 21.17 43.03
C LEU A 6 31.65 19.68 42.76
N VAL A 7 31.10 18.96 43.74
CA VAL A 7 30.58 17.61 43.53
C VAL A 7 29.27 17.75 42.75
N ILE A 8 29.34 17.55 41.43
CA ILE A 8 28.15 17.39 40.60
C ILE A 8 27.60 15.99 40.89
N THR A 9 26.78 15.86 41.93
CA THR A 9 25.92 14.68 42.10
C THR A 9 24.99 14.64 40.89
N GLY A 10 25.36 13.88 39.87
CA GLY A 10 24.49 13.60 38.75
C GLY A 10 23.23 12.93 39.28
N CYS A 11 22.08 13.61 39.17
CA CYS A 11 20.78 12.95 39.31
C CYS A 11 20.79 11.78 38.35
N LYS A 12 20.87 10.56 38.89
CA LYS A 12 20.59 9.35 38.12
C LYS A 12 19.08 9.43 37.87
N SER A 13 18.68 9.97 36.73
CA SER A 13 17.28 10.03 36.36
C SER A 13 16.76 8.60 36.33
N ASP A 14 15.72 8.32 37.12
CA ASP A 14 15.04 7.04 37.03
C ASP A 14 14.60 6.81 35.59
N LEU A 15 14.86 5.60 35.09
CA LEU A 15 14.55 5.21 33.72
C LEU A 15 13.37 4.24 33.72
N GLY A 16 12.54 4.36 32.70
CA GLY A 16 11.41 3.48 32.43
C GLY A 16 11.49 2.89 31.02
N MET A 17 10.77 1.80 30.83
CA MET A 17 10.47 1.22 29.52
C MET A 17 8.99 1.43 29.22
N LEU A 18 8.68 1.83 27.99
CA LEU A 18 7.32 1.91 27.47
C LEU A 18 7.15 0.93 26.31
N THR A 19 6.19 0.03 26.44
CA THR A 19 5.68 -0.78 25.34
C THR A 19 4.34 -0.22 24.89
N VAL A 20 4.21 0.07 23.60
CA VAL A 20 2.95 0.55 22.98
C VAL A 20 2.39 -0.56 22.09
N HIS A 21 1.16 -0.98 22.38
CA HIS A 21 0.41 -1.90 21.52
C HIS A 21 -0.65 -1.12 20.73
N THR A 22 -0.55 -1.12 19.41
CA THR A 22 -1.52 -0.52 18.51
C THR A 22 -2.46 -1.59 17.97
N ILE A 23 -3.74 -1.41 18.23
CA ILE A 23 -4.79 -2.40 17.97
C ILE A 23 -6.03 -1.73 17.36
N ASP A 24 -6.90 -2.51 16.74
CA ASP A 24 -8.22 -2.05 16.31
C ASP A 24 -9.17 -1.90 17.51
N ILE A 25 -10.39 -1.43 17.22
CA ILE A 25 -11.43 -1.26 18.22
C ILE A 25 -11.91 -2.61 18.83
N GLN A 26 -11.63 -3.73 18.17
CA GLN A 26 -11.89 -5.11 18.62
C GLN A 26 -10.68 -5.80 19.28
N ASP A 27 -9.62 -5.06 19.61
CA ASP A 27 -8.40 -5.56 20.25
C ASP A 27 -7.50 -6.48 19.38
N ASN A 28 -7.66 -6.49 18.06
CA ASN A 28 -6.75 -7.20 17.14
C ASN A 28 -5.59 -6.30 16.69
N LEU A 29 -4.46 -6.90 16.31
CA LEU A 29 -3.38 -6.18 15.66
C LEU A 29 -3.83 -5.61 14.31
N LEU A 30 -3.46 -4.36 14.04
CA LEU A 30 -3.74 -3.70 12.77
C LEU A 30 -2.93 -4.33 11.63
N ARG A 31 -3.49 -4.31 10.42
CA ARG A 31 -2.74 -4.62 9.20
C ARG A 31 -1.95 -3.38 8.78
N GLY A 32 -0.63 -3.51 8.64
CA GLY A 32 0.29 -2.40 8.37
C GLY A 32 1.20 -2.12 9.56
N LEU A 33 2.06 -1.10 9.44
CA LEU A 33 2.96 -0.67 10.50
C LEU A 33 2.53 0.73 10.95
N ALA A 34 2.08 0.86 12.20
CA ALA A 34 1.75 2.16 12.78
C ALA A 34 3.02 2.97 13.06
N THR A 35 2.96 4.27 12.85
CA THR A 35 3.97 5.23 13.31
C THR A 35 3.64 5.62 14.75
N VAL A 36 4.56 5.37 15.67
CA VAL A 36 4.46 5.68 17.10
C VAL A 36 5.51 6.73 17.44
N GLU A 37 5.05 7.91 17.87
CA GLU A 37 5.90 9.04 18.24
C GLU A 37 5.70 9.39 19.71
N LEU A 38 6.80 9.48 20.46
CA LEU A 38 6.84 10.04 21.80
C LEU A 38 7.50 11.41 21.76
N ASN A 39 6.81 12.43 22.23
CA ASN A 39 7.36 13.76 22.42
C ASN A 39 7.52 14.07 23.91
N ARG A 40 8.66 14.62 24.29
CA ARG A 40 8.88 15.27 25.59
C ARG A 40 9.70 16.53 25.38
N GLU A 41 9.20 17.64 25.91
CA GLU A 41 9.92 18.93 25.91
C GLU A 41 10.43 19.34 24.51
N GLY A 42 9.66 19.04 23.46
CA GLY A 42 10.02 19.37 22.07
C GLY A 42 11.00 18.40 21.40
N LYS A 43 11.41 17.31 22.06
CA LYS A 43 12.19 16.21 21.46
C LYS A 43 11.27 15.03 21.16
N SER A 44 11.28 14.59 19.91
CA SER A 44 10.50 13.43 19.45
C SER A 44 11.38 12.20 19.23
N ILE A 45 10.86 11.02 19.60
CA ILE A 45 11.39 9.71 19.24
C ILE A 45 10.29 8.98 18.47
N THR A 46 10.56 8.60 17.23
CA THR A 46 9.60 7.94 16.35
C THR A 46 10.06 6.54 16.00
N LYS A 47 9.12 5.58 16.01
CA LYS A 47 9.33 4.19 15.61
C LYS A 47 8.13 3.69 14.82
N GLU A 48 8.33 2.65 14.02
CA GLU A 48 7.26 1.97 13.29
C GLU A 48 7.03 0.55 13.81
N GLY A 49 5.76 0.15 13.91
CA GLY A 49 5.35 -1.17 14.37
C GLY A 49 4.02 -1.14 15.12
N ASN A 50 3.36 -2.30 15.21
CA ASN A 50 2.14 -2.43 16.01
C ASN A 50 2.42 -2.78 17.48
N ILE A 51 3.63 -3.24 17.77
CA ILE A 51 4.17 -3.40 19.11
C ILE A 51 5.52 -2.71 19.10
N VAL A 52 5.66 -1.65 19.88
CA VAL A 52 6.86 -0.80 19.87
C VAL A 52 7.36 -0.62 21.29
N ASP A 53 8.63 -0.95 21.51
CA ASP A 53 9.31 -0.72 22.77
C ASP A 53 10.19 0.53 22.72
N PHE A 54 10.07 1.38 23.72
CA PHE A 54 11.00 2.46 24.02
C PHE A 54 11.68 2.15 25.35
N LYS A 55 13.01 2.05 25.33
CA LYS A 55 13.82 1.65 26.48
C LYS A 55 14.63 2.85 26.97
N ASP A 56 15.05 2.77 28.23
CA ASP A 56 15.97 3.72 28.85
C ASP A 56 15.49 5.18 28.77
N LEU A 57 14.18 5.38 28.87
CA LEU A 57 13.56 6.71 28.83
C LEU A 57 13.51 7.32 30.23
N PRO A 58 13.87 8.60 30.42
CA PRO A 58 13.68 9.27 31.70
C PRO A 58 12.22 9.26 32.13
N VAL A 59 11.93 8.95 33.39
CA VAL A 59 10.56 9.04 33.92
C VAL A 59 9.98 10.45 33.80
N GLY A 60 8.66 10.57 33.67
CA GLY A 60 7.97 11.84 33.54
C GLY A 60 6.86 11.82 32.47
N GLU A 61 6.38 13.01 32.12
CA GLU A 61 5.30 13.18 31.16
C GLU A 61 5.79 13.14 29.71
N TYR A 62 5.02 12.45 28.87
CA TYR A 62 5.22 12.37 27.42
C TYR A 62 3.88 12.58 26.70
N GLU A 63 3.93 13.22 25.54
CA GLU A 63 2.83 13.17 24.56
C GLU A 63 3.09 12.00 23.60
N LEU A 64 2.21 11.01 23.62
CA LEU A 64 2.22 9.87 22.69
C LEU A 64 1.29 10.17 21.53
N THR A 65 1.81 10.15 20.31
CA THR A 65 1.04 10.20 19.07
C THR A 65 1.18 8.88 18.33
N VAL A 66 0.06 8.27 17.94
CA VAL A 66 0.03 7.03 17.15
C VAL A 66 -0.81 7.27 15.91
N SER A 67 -0.25 6.99 14.74
CA SER A 67 -0.93 7.14 13.46
C SER A 67 -0.71 5.93 12.57
N LEU A 68 -1.71 5.59 11.77
CA LEU A 68 -1.62 4.59 10.72
C LEU A 68 -2.47 5.06 9.55
N ALA A 69 -1.95 4.97 8.33
CA ALA A 69 -2.70 5.39 7.15
C ALA A 69 -4.05 4.65 7.05
N GLY A 70 -5.13 5.42 6.90
CA GLY A 70 -6.51 4.89 6.90
C GLY A 70 -7.16 4.80 8.28
N TYR A 71 -6.46 5.19 9.35
CA TYR A 71 -6.97 5.24 10.71
C TYR A 71 -6.88 6.65 11.28
N ASP A 72 -7.75 6.95 12.24
CA ASP A 72 -7.68 8.18 13.01
C ASP A 72 -6.38 8.22 13.82
N THR A 73 -5.77 9.39 13.90
CA THR A 73 -4.57 9.59 14.74
C THR A 73 -4.99 9.69 16.20
N ALA A 74 -4.38 8.88 17.06
CA ALA A 74 -4.56 8.97 18.50
C ALA A 74 -3.45 9.84 19.11
N LYS A 75 -3.82 10.75 20.00
CA LYS A 75 -2.90 11.52 20.84
C LYS A 75 -3.25 11.31 22.31
N ARG A 76 -2.25 11.08 23.16
CA ARG A 76 -2.45 10.80 24.58
C ARG A 76 -1.27 11.30 25.40
N ASN A 77 -1.54 12.04 26.47
CA ASN A 77 -0.54 12.30 27.50
C ASN A 77 -0.37 11.07 28.38
N ILE A 78 0.86 10.62 28.57
CA ILE A 78 1.22 9.49 29.42
C ILE A 78 2.23 9.92 30.47
N ILE A 79 2.16 9.32 31.65
CA ILE A 79 3.16 9.47 32.71
C ILE A 79 3.97 8.18 32.72
N LEU A 80 5.24 8.28 32.33
CA LEU A 80 6.18 7.17 32.38
C LEU A 80 6.74 7.02 33.79
N THR A 81 6.58 5.84 34.37
CA THR A 81 7.14 5.48 35.68
C THR A 81 8.35 4.55 35.52
N SER A 82 9.13 4.33 36.59
CA SER A 82 10.26 3.40 36.54
C SER A 82 9.79 1.96 36.31
N GLY A 83 10.59 1.18 35.57
CA GLY A 83 10.22 -0.19 35.18
C GLY A 83 9.37 -0.27 33.91
N ASP A 84 8.60 -1.36 33.78
CA ASP A 84 7.87 -1.70 32.56
C ASP A 84 6.47 -1.08 32.55
N ASN A 85 6.19 -0.27 31.53
CA ASN A 85 4.91 0.38 31.32
C ASN A 85 4.30 -0.12 30.00
N LEU A 86 3.02 -0.51 30.02
CA LEU A 86 2.30 -0.95 28.82
C LEU A 86 1.12 0.00 28.53
N VAL A 87 1.07 0.50 27.30
CA VAL A 87 -0.06 1.31 26.82
C VAL A 87 -0.67 0.64 25.59
N LYS A 88 -1.97 0.34 25.67
CA LYS A 88 -2.77 -0.07 24.51
C LYS A 88 -3.43 1.14 23.88
N ILE A 89 -3.24 1.34 22.59
CA ILE A 89 -3.86 2.40 21.78
C ILE A 89 -4.77 1.76 20.74
N LYS A 90 -6.07 2.06 20.84
CA LYS A 90 -7.07 1.64 19.87
C LYS A 90 -7.17 2.71 18.78
N LEU A 91 -7.02 2.32 17.51
CA LEU A 91 -7.29 3.20 16.37
C LEU A 91 -8.59 2.78 15.67
N GLY A 92 -9.48 3.75 15.44
CA GLY A 92 -10.63 3.58 14.55
C GLY A 92 -10.26 3.92 13.11
N PHE A 93 -10.96 3.35 12.13
CA PHE A 93 -10.77 3.78 10.74
C PHE A 93 -11.20 5.23 10.57
N SER A 94 -10.42 6.00 9.82
CA SER A 94 -10.88 7.32 9.39
C SER A 94 -12.08 7.18 8.47
N VAL A 95 -13.02 8.11 8.60
CA VAL A 95 -14.33 8.00 7.96
C VAL A 95 -14.46 9.02 6.86
N VAL A 96 -14.72 8.54 5.64
CA VAL A 96 -15.01 9.36 4.47
C VAL A 96 -16.50 9.70 4.47
N LYS A 97 -16.79 10.97 4.76
CA LYS A 97 -18.15 11.57 4.71
C LYS A 97 -18.26 12.70 3.68
N ASP A 98 -17.13 13.13 3.14
CA ASP A 98 -17.08 14.23 2.20
C ASP A 98 -17.78 13.88 0.89
N LYS A 99 -18.68 14.76 0.43
CA LYS A 99 -19.51 14.56 -0.76
C LYS A 99 -18.65 14.35 -2.03
N SER A 100 -17.55 15.08 -2.16
CA SER A 100 -16.66 14.96 -3.33
C SER A 100 -15.98 13.59 -3.35
N LYS A 101 -15.47 13.12 -2.21
CA LYS A 101 -14.89 11.78 -2.08
C LYS A 101 -15.92 10.67 -2.31
N ILE A 102 -17.14 10.80 -1.77
CA ILE A 102 -18.21 9.83 -2.05
C ILE A 102 -18.48 9.76 -3.55
N LYS A 103 -18.54 10.91 -4.23
CA LYS A 103 -18.72 10.96 -5.68
C LYS A 103 -17.58 10.28 -6.44
N GLN A 104 -16.32 10.45 -6.01
CA GLN A 104 -15.16 9.74 -6.58
C GLN A 104 -15.28 8.23 -6.42
N ALA A 105 -15.68 7.76 -5.23
CA ALA A 105 -15.90 6.33 -4.99
C ALA A 105 -17.02 5.79 -5.90
N GLN A 106 -18.13 6.52 -6.05
CA GLN A 106 -19.22 6.12 -6.96
C GLN A 106 -18.78 6.06 -8.41
N GLN A 107 -18.00 7.04 -8.88
CA GLN A 107 -17.42 7.04 -10.23
C GLN A 107 -16.53 5.82 -10.45
N LYS A 108 -15.65 5.51 -9.49
CA LYS A 108 -14.75 4.35 -9.58
C LYS A 108 -15.54 3.05 -9.56
N LEU A 109 -16.53 2.90 -8.69
CA LEU A 109 -17.42 1.73 -8.65
C LEU A 109 -18.18 1.54 -9.96
N LYS A 110 -18.71 2.62 -10.56
CA LYS A 110 -19.37 2.56 -11.88
C LYS A 110 -18.39 2.10 -12.96
N ALA A 111 -17.14 2.57 -12.92
CA ALA A 111 -16.09 2.15 -13.85
C ALA A 111 -15.62 0.70 -13.62
N LEU A 112 -15.86 0.15 -12.43
CA LEU A 112 -15.70 -1.27 -12.08
C LEU A 112 -16.96 -2.09 -12.40
N GLU A 113 -17.88 -1.56 -13.20
CA GLU A 113 -19.11 -2.21 -13.67
C GLU A 113 -20.19 -2.46 -12.59
N TYR A 114 -20.07 -1.84 -11.41
CA TYR A 114 -21.17 -1.83 -10.43
C TYR A 114 -22.28 -0.87 -10.86
N ASP A 115 -23.54 -1.22 -10.58
CA ASP A 115 -24.67 -0.36 -10.91
C ASP A 115 -25.07 0.54 -9.73
N LEU A 116 -24.92 1.85 -9.93
CA LEU A 116 -25.36 2.90 -9.02
C LEU A 116 -25.45 4.26 -9.71
N VAL A 117 -26.06 5.23 -9.02
CA VAL A 117 -26.08 6.65 -9.38
C VAL A 117 -24.85 7.38 -8.84
N ILE A 118 -24.38 8.41 -9.57
CA ILE A 118 -23.26 9.27 -9.17
C ILE A 118 -23.80 10.63 -8.73
N ASP A 119 -24.07 10.80 -7.44
CA ASP A 119 -24.69 11.99 -6.84
C ASP A 119 -23.93 12.56 -5.63
N GLY A 120 -22.90 11.83 -5.15
CA GLY A 120 -22.16 12.12 -3.93
C GLY A 120 -22.91 11.78 -2.64
N ILE A 121 -24.02 11.04 -2.72
CA ILE A 121 -24.86 10.66 -1.58
C ILE A 121 -24.58 9.20 -1.22
N LEU A 122 -24.23 8.97 0.05
CA LEU A 122 -24.10 7.62 0.63
C LEU A 122 -25.48 7.06 1.03
N GLY A 123 -26.39 7.02 0.05
CA GLY A 123 -27.73 6.45 0.20
C GLY A 123 -27.72 4.92 0.18
N GLU A 124 -28.90 4.32 0.28
CA GLU A 124 -29.04 2.87 0.41
C GLU A 124 -28.41 2.10 -0.77
N GLU A 125 -28.63 2.53 -2.01
CA GLU A 125 -28.03 1.93 -3.21
C GLU A 125 -26.50 1.96 -3.15
N THR A 126 -25.90 3.14 -2.89
CA THR A 126 -24.44 3.29 -2.75
C THR A 126 -23.88 2.36 -1.66
N ARG A 127 -24.58 2.24 -0.53
CA ARG A 127 -24.15 1.35 0.57
C ARG A 127 -24.24 -0.12 0.20
N GLN A 128 -25.29 -0.53 -0.52
CA GLN A 128 -25.42 -1.91 -1.02
C GLN A 128 -24.30 -2.26 -1.99
N VAL A 129 -23.99 -1.37 -2.93
CA VAL A 129 -22.85 -1.56 -3.84
C VAL A 129 -21.53 -1.65 -3.09
N ILE A 130 -21.29 -0.80 -2.09
CA ILE A 130 -20.06 -0.89 -1.28
C ILE A 130 -20.01 -2.21 -0.50
N LYS A 131 -21.13 -2.71 0.03
CA LYS A 131 -21.20 -4.03 0.67
C LYS A 131 -20.86 -5.14 -0.34
N GLN A 132 -21.40 -5.08 -1.55
CA GLN A 132 -21.08 -6.04 -2.62
C GLN A 132 -19.59 -5.99 -2.98
N PHE A 133 -19.05 -4.79 -3.23
CA PHE A 133 -17.62 -4.60 -3.48
C PHE A 133 -16.76 -5.20 -2.37
N ARG A 134 -17.14 -4.98 -1.11
CA ARG A 134 -16.41 -5.58 0.01
C ARG A 134 -16.40 -7.10 -0.04
N GLN A 135 -17.49 -7.74 -0.46
CA GLN A 135 -17.56 -9.19 -0.61
C GLN A 135 -16.69 -9.67 -1.76
N ASP A 136 -16.81 -9.06 -2.94
CA ASP A 136 -16.09 -9.44 -4.15
C ASP A 136 -14.56 -9.36 -3.95
N TYR A 137 -14.10 -8.39 -3.15
CA TYR A 137 -12.68 -8.14 -2.88
C TYR A 137 -12.21 -8.58 -1.49
N ASN A 138 -13.01 -9.36 -0.77
CA ASN A 138 -12.73 -9.88 0.58
C ASN A 138 -12.23 -8.78 1.56
N VAL A 139 -12.91 -7.64 1.56
CA VAL A 139 -12.68 -6.52 2.47
C VAL A 139 -13.56 -6.69 3.70
N ASN A 140 -12.96 -7.21 4.77
CA ASN A 140 -13.63 -7.31 6.07
C ASN A 140 -13.27 -6.10 6.95
N SER A 141 -14.09 -5.05 6.95
CA SER A 141 -13.91 -3.91 7.86
C SER A 141 -14.85 -3.90 9.06
N GLY A 142 -15.95 -4.66 9.03
CA GLY A 142 -17.00 -4.63 10.06
C GLY A 142 -17.64 -3.24 10.27
N TYR A 143 -17.31 -2.26 9.44
CA TYR A 143 -17.67 -0.86 9.65
C TYR A 143 -19.09 -0.56 9.14
N ASP A 144 -19.85 0.13 9.98
CA ASP A 144 -21.22 0.59 9.73
C ASP A 144 -21.25 1.73 8.70
N LEU A 145 -21.78 1.43 7.51
CA LEU A 145 -21.85 2.37 6.39
C LEU A 145 -22.83 3.53 6.61
N GLU A 146 -23.74 3.45 7.59
CA GLU A 146 -24.56 4.62 7.97
C GLU A 146 -23.71 5.77 8.51
N LYS A 147 -22.52 5.43 9.02
CA LYS A 147 -21.58 6.43 9.55
C LYS A 147 -20.63 6.99 8.49
N GLY A 148 -20.63 6.47 7.27
CA GLY A 148 -19.68 6.86 6.21
C GLY A 148 -18.93 5.67 5.62
N ILE A 149 -17.99 5.92 4.70
CA ILE A 149 -17.12 4.89 4.14
C ILE A 149 -15.81 4.88 4.94
N ASP A 150 -15.42 3.76 5.53
CA ASP A 150 -14.10 3.68 6.18
C ASP A 150 -12.98 3.82 5.13
N ALA A 151 -11.87 4.45 5.54
CA ALA A 151 -10.78 4.78 4.64
C ALA A 151 -10.11 3.53 4.03
N PHE A 152 -10.15 2.38 4.70
CA PHE A 152 -9.66 1.12 4.13
C PHE A 152 -10.48 0.70 2.91
N THR A 153 -11.80 0.68 3.05
CA THR A 153 -12.75 0.40 1.96
C THR A 153 -12.61 1.43 0.84
N TYR A 154 -12.54 2.72 1.18
CA TYR A 154 -12.36 3.79 0.21
C TYR A 154 -11.07 3.59 -0.61
N ASN A 155 -9.94 3.39 0.07
CA ASN A 155 -8.65 3.17 -0.59
C ASN A 155 -8.67 1.90 -1.45
N ARG A 156 -9.36 0.84 -1.00
CA ARG A 156 -9.50 -0.37 -1.81
C ARG A 156 -10.27 -0.11 -3.10
N ILE A 157 -11.38 0.62 -3.04
CA ILE A 157 -12.16 1.02 -4.23
C ILE A 157 -11.26 1.80 -5.19
N MET A 158 -10.58 2.83 -4.69
CA MET A 158 -9.79 3.73 -5.53
C MET A 158 -8.60 3.04 -6.20
N ASN A 159 -7.99 2.05 -5.55
CA ASN A 159 -6.81 1.35 -6.07
C ASN A 159 -7.14 0.14 -6.95
N GLN A 160 -8.41 -0.15 -7.22
CA GLN A 160 -8.77 -1.29 -8.07
C GLN A 160 -8.62 -0.92 -9.55
N LEU A 161 -7.99 -1.79 -10.35
CA LEU A 161 -7.90 -1.60 -11.80
C LEU A 161 -9.24 -1.93 -12.47
N THR A 162 -9.71 -1.05 -13.34
CA THR A 162 -10.87 -1.25 -14.21
C THR A 162 -10.49 -2.10 -15.42
N LYS A 163 -11.49 -2.66 -16.10
CA LYS A 163 -11.29 -3.44 -17.33
C LYS A 163 -10.57 -2.63 -18.42
N SER A 164 -10.90 -1.34 -18.56
CA SER A 164 -10.22 -0.46 -19.51
C SER A 164 -8.75 -0.24 -19.14
N GLU A 165 -8.45 0.00 -17.86
CA GLU A 165 -7.06 0.14 -17.39
C GLU A 165 -6.26 -1.16 -17.60
N ILE A 166 -6.87 -2.32 -17.32
CA ILE A 166 -6.26 -3.63 -17.58
C ILE A 166 -5.95 -3.82 -19.06
N ASN A 167 -6.90 -3.49 -19.94
CA ASN A 167 -6.70 -3.61 -21.38
C ASN A 167 -5.53 -2.73 -21.86
N GLU A 168 -5.50 -1.47 -21.41
CA GLU A 168 -4.41 -0.54 -21.72
C GLU A 168 -3.06 -1.05 -21.23
N ILE A 169 -2.97 -1.45 -19.95
CA ILE A 169 -1.74 -1.99 -19.34
C ILE A 169 -1.29 -3.24 -20.09
N SER A 170 -2.20 -4.16 -20.41
CA SER A 170 -1.87 -5.42 -21.08
C SER A 170 -1.31 -5.21 -22.49
N SER A 171 -1.88 -4.27 -23.25
CA SER A 171 -1.43 -3.92 -24.60
C SER A 171 -0.02 -3.31 -24.57
N VAL A 172 0.21 -2.37 -23.65
CA VAL A 172 1.54 -1.77 -23.47
C VAL A 172 2.55 -2.80 -23.00
N ALA A 173 2.21 -3.64 -22.02
CA ALA A 173 3.07 -4.71 -21.52
C ALA A 173 3.45 -5.69 -22.63
N TYR A 174 2.50 -6.06 -23.49
CA TYR A 174 2.78 -6.95 -24.63
C TYR A 174 3.71 -6.29 -25.64
N SER A 175 3.49 -5.00 -25.96
CA SER A 175 4.40 -4.24 -26.82
C SER A 175 5.83 -4.21 -26.27
N GLN A 176 5.99 -3.94 -24.97
CA GLN A 176 7.30 -3.96 -24.32
C GLN A 176 7.94 -5.35 -24.31
N ALA A 177 7.15 -6.40 -24.13
CA ALA A 177 7.64 -7.78 -24.19
C ALA A 177 8.21 -8.11 -25.58
N LYS A 178 7.55 -7.67 -26.66
CA LYS A 178 8.06 -7.85 -28.03
C LYS A 178 9.42 -7.20 -28.21
N GLU A 179 9.60 -5.96 -27.79
CA GLU A 179 10.89 -5.26 -27.88
C GLU A 179 12.01 -6.01 -27.14
N VAL A 180 11.70 -6.51 -25.94
CA VAL A 180 12.63 -7.31 -25.14
C VAL A 180 13.01 -8.61 -25.87
N ILE A 181 12.05 -9.31 -26.46
CA ILE A 181 12.30 -10.57 -27.19
C ILE A 181 13.06 -10.31 -28.50
N ILE A 182 12.67 -9.31 -29.28
CA ILE A 182 13.34 -8.90 -30.53
C ILE A 182 14.83 -8.67 -30.29
N SER A 183 15.18 -7.98 -29.20
CA SER A 183 16.59 -7.69 -28.86
C SER A 183 17.45 -8.93 -28.59
N ARG A 184 16.83 -10.11 -28.39
CA ARG A 184 17.48 -11.38 -28.06
C ARG A 184 17.50 -12.38 -29.22
N LEU A 185 16.77 -12.11 -30.30
CA LEU A 185 16.70 -13.00 -31.46
C LEU A 185 17.97 -12.94 -32.31
N LYS A 186 18.29 -14.05 -32.99
CA LYS A 186 19.42 -14.10 -33.94
C LYS A 186 19.15 -13.34 -35.23
N SER A 187 17.89 -13.33 -35.67
CA SER A 187 17.43 -12.62 -36.86
C SER A 187 16.22 -11.74 -36.51
N PRO A 188 16.40 -10.61 -35.80
CA PRO A 188 15.29 -9.80 -35.26
C PRO A 188 14.28 -9.33 -36.30
N SER A 189 14.71 -9.08 -37.54
CA SER A 189 13.85 -8.65 -38.64
C SER A 189 12.91 -9.73 -39.16
N THR A 190 13.09 -10.98 -38.74
CA THR A 190 12.23 -12.12 -39.12
C THR A 190 11.20 -12.47 -38.06
N ALA A 191 11.17 -11.72 -36.95
CA ALA A 191 10.29 -11.98 -35.84
C ALA A 191 8.83 -11.71 -36.23
N ASP A 192 7.99 -12.74 -36.12
CA ASP A 192 6.54 -12.65 -36.25
C ASP A 192 5.87 -13.01 -34.92
N PHE A 193 5.04 -12.09 -34.42
CA PHE A 193 4.37 -12.20 -33.14
C PHE A 193 2.86 -12.31 -33.34
N PRO A 194 2.16 -13.10 -32.52
CA PRO A 194 0.70 -13.15 -32.61
C PRO A 194 0.08 -11.81 -32.25
N TRP A 195 -1.07 -11.50 -32.86
CA TRP A 195 -1.73 -10.22 -32.63
C TRP A 195 -2.46 -10.18 -31.27
N PHE A 196 -3.12 -11.29 -30.90
CA PHE A 196 -3.92 -11.39 -29.67
C PHE A 196 -3.66 -12.67 -28.87
N ASP A 197 -2.81 -13.57 -29.36
CA ASP A 197 -2.47 -14.81 -28.65
C ASP A 197 -1.36 -14.55 -27.63
N TYR A 198 -1.73 -13.88 -26.55
CA TYR A 198 -0.89 -13.69 -25.39
C TYR A 198 -1.74 -13.74 -24.13
N ASN A 199 -1.12 -14.18 -23.05
CA ASN A 199 -1.71 -14.13 -21.72
C ASN A 199 -1.06 -13.01 -20.92
N PHE A 200 -1.90 -12.23 -20.23
CA PHE A 200 -1.50 -11.18 -19.31
C PHE A 200 -1.88 -11.55 -17.88
N PHE A 201 -0.92 -11.51 -16.97
CA PHE A 201 -1.14 -11.79 -15.55
C PHE A 201 -0.67 -10.60 -14.72
N ILE A 202 -1.51 -10.20 -13.75
CA ILE A 202 -1.13 -9.29 -12.68
C ILE A 202 -0.60 -10.17 -11.55
N ILE A 203 0.72 -10.14 -11.34
CA ILE A 203 1.39 -10.89 -10.26
C ILE A 203 1.25 -10.15 -8.93
N ASP A 204 1.37 -8.82 -8.99
CA ASP A 204 1.24 -7.90 -7.86
C ASP A 204 0.82 -6.51 -8.36
N LYS A 205 0.58 -5.55 -7.46
CA LYS A 205 0.11 -4.17 -7.76
C LYS A 205 0.83 -3.51 -8.92
N ASN A 206 2.14 -3.71 -9.04
CA ASN A 206 2.98 -3.12 -10.07
C ASN A 206 3.81 -4.17 -10.84
N LYS A 207 3.45 -5.45 -10.74
CA LYS A 207 4.21 -6.54 -11.35
C LYS A 207 3.34 -7.32 -12.32
N TYR A 208 3.78 -7.38 -13.56
CA TYR A 208 3.00 -7.94 -14.66
C TYR A 208 3.79 -9.01 -15.39
N LYS A 209 3.10 -10.05 -15.86
CA LYS A 209 3.68 -11.10 -16.70
C LYS A 209 2.95 -11.19 -18.03
N ILE A 210 3.74 -11.24 -19.09
CA ILE A 210 3.29 -11.60 -20.43
C ILE A 210 3.78 -13.00 -20.73
N VAL A 211 2.92 -13.82 -21.33
CA VAL A 211 3.27 -15.12 -21.92
C VAL A 211 2.75 -15.16 -23.35
N SER A 212 3.61 -15.45 -24.32
CA SER A 212 3.25 -15.57 -25.74
C SER A 212 4.32 -16.38 -26.47
N TYR A 213 4.35 -16.30 -27.80
CA TYR A 213 5.37 -16.92 -28.65
C TYR A 213 5.83 -15.97 -29.74
N VAL A 214 6.97 -16.28 -30.35
CA VAL A 214 7.48 -15.62 -31.55
C VAL A 214 7.94 -16.69 -32.54
N ASP A 215 7.60 -16.51 -33.80
CA ASP A 215 8.17 -17.28 -34.91
C ASP A 215 9.32 -16.46 -35.49
N ALA A 216 10.54 -17.02 -35.52
CA ALA A 216 11.72 -16.31 -36.02
C ALA A 216 12.76 -17.25 -36.60
N GLN A 217 13.60 -16.75 -37.51
CA GLN A 217 14.67 -17.53 -38.09
C GLN A 217 15.87 -17.66 -37.13
N ASN A 218 16.45 -18.87 -37.07
CA ASN A 218 17.74 -19.10 -36.45
C ASN A 218 18.90 -18.76 -37.42
N SER A 219 20.15 -19.01 -36.97
CA SER A 219 21.36 -18.73 -37.78
C SER A 219 21.49 -19.58 -39.07
N PHE A 220 20.63 -20.57 -39.27
CA PHE A 220 20.58 -21.42 -40.48
C PHE A 220 19.39 -21.06 -41.40
N GLY A 221 18.63 -20.00 -41.08
CA GLY A 221 17.47 -19.58 -41.86
C GLY A 221 16.22 -20.43 -41.65
N ALA A 222 16.25 -21.39 -40.71
CA ALA A 222 15.07 -22.16 -40.34
C ALA A 222 14.19 -21.36 -39.36
N GLU A 223 12.89 -21.32 -39.63
CA GLU A 223 11.89 -20.69 -38.78
C GLU A 223 11.56 -21.59 -37.59
N ILE A 224 11.63 -21.03 -36.38
CA ILE A 224 11.36 -21.73 -35.13
C ILE A 224 10.39 -20.91 -34.29
N ARG A 225 9.34 -21.56 -33.82
CA ARG A 225 8.47 -21.03 -32.77
C ARG A 225 9.16 -21.15 -31.41
N THR A 226 9.35 -20.01 -30.74
CA THR A 226 9.88 -19.96 -29.38
C THR A 226 8.82 -19.35 -28.47
N HIS A 227 8.42 -20.08 -27.43
CA HIS A 227 7.55 -19.52 -26.41
C HIS A 227 8.37 -18.67 -25.46
N PHE A 228 7.75 -17.65 -24.89
CA PHE A 228 8.43 -16.78 -23.95
C PHE A 228 7.52 -16.32 -22.83
N SER A 229 8.14 -15.92 -21.73
CA SER A 229 7.51 -15.08 -20.73
C SER A 229 8.42 -13.94 -20.31
N VAL A 230 7.82 -12.78 -20.06
CA VAL A 230 8.53 -11.60 -19.55
C VAL A 230 7.79 -11.09 -18.32
N ILE A 231 8.53 -10.88 -17.23
CA ILE A 231 8.02 -10.26 -16.02
C ILE A 231 8.55 -8.82 -15.95
N PHE A 232 7.63 -7.88 -15.76
CA PHE A 232 7.93 -6.47 -15.56
C PHE A 232 7.57 -6.02 -14.15
N GLU A 233 8.36 -5.11 -13.61
CA GLU A 233 7.98 -4.23 -12.51
C GLU A 233 7.81 -2.82 -13.06
N VAL A 234 6.72 -2.14 -12.69
CA VAL A 234 6.37 -0.83 -13.22
C VAL A 234 6.49 0.23 -12.13
N GLU A 235 7.22 1.29 -12.45
CA GLU A 235 7.28 2.50 -11.65
C GLU A 235 6.48 3.59 -12.37
N GLU A 236 5.51 4.18 -11.69
CA GLU A 236 4.77 5.33 -12.22
C GLU A 236 5.50 6.63 -11.85
N LYS A 237 5.95 7.37 -12.86
CA LYS A 237 6.41 8.75 -12.68
C LYS A 237 5.22 9.69 -12.73
N ILE A 238 4.81 10.14 -11.56
CA ILE A 238 3.61 10.96 -11.33
C ILE A 238 3.65 12.28 -12.14
N GLU A 239 4.82 12.89 -12.29
CA GLU A 239 4.98 14.21 -12.94
C GLU A 239 4.85 14.16 -14.48
N GLU A 240 5.09 13.01 -15.10
CA GLU A 240 5.12 12.84 -16.56
C GLU A 240 3.99 11.94 -17.08
N ASN A 241 3.16 11.39 -16.19
CA ASN A 241 2.22 10.31 -16.49
C ASN A 241 2.87 9.17 -17.29
N LYS A 242 4.14 8.89 -16.98
CA LYS A 242 4.98 7.94 -17.71
C LYS A 242 5.21 6.70 -16.86
N ARG A 243 4.88 5.53 -17.42
CA ARG A 243 5.22 4.23 -16.84
C ARG A 243 6.62 3.82 -17.27
N ILE A 244 7.49 3.57 -16.30
CA ILE A 244 8.80 2.96 -16.54
C ILE A 244 8.66 1.47 -16.32
N TRP A 245 8.93 0.71 -17.38
CA TRP A 245 8.86 -0.75 -17.38
C TRP A 245 10.25 -1.32 -17.15
N LYS A 246 10.47 -1.91 -15.97
CA LYS A 246 11.71 -2.58 -15.62
C LYS A 246 11.54 -4.08 -15.84
N VAL A 247 12.40 -4.66 -16.67
CA VAL A 247 12.44 -6.10 -16.89
C VAL A 247 13.01 -6.78 -15.64
N ILE A 248 12.26 -7.72 -15.07
CA ILE A 248 12.66 -8.51 -13.90
C ILE A 248 13.17 -9.88 -14.34
N SER A 249 12.44 -10.56 -15.23
CA SER A 249 12.85 -11.85 -15.78
C SER A 249 12.35 -12.02 -17.20
N VAL A 250 13.07 -12.87 -17.95
CA VAL A 250 12.70 -13.28 -19.30
C VAL A 250 13.08 -14.74 -19.44
N ASP A 251 12.10 -15.56 -19.77
CA ASP A 251 12.26 -17.01 -19.96
C ASP A 251 11.81 -17.37 -21.38
N THR A 252 12.50 -18.28 -22.04
CA THR A 252 12.17 -18.78 -23.38
C THR A 252 12.26 -20.30 -23.41
N TRP A 253 11.33 -20.98 -24.09
CA TRP A 253 11.30 -22.44 -24.20
C TRP A 253 10.63 -22.93 -25.50
#